data_AF-A0A7J6VQM7-F1
#
_entry.id   AF-A0A7J6VQM7-F1
#
_cell.length_a   1.000
_cell.length_b   1.000
_cell.length_c   1.000
_cell.angle_alpha   90.00
_cell.angle_beta   90.00
_cell.angle_gamma   90.00
#
_symmetry.space_group_name_H-M   'P 1'
#
loop_
_entity.id
_entity.type
_entity.pdbx_description
1 polymer ?
#
loop_
_entity_poly.entity_id
_entity_poly.type
_entity_poly.pdbx_seq_one_letter_code
_entity_poly.pdbx_strand_id
1 'polypeptide(L)'
;MLPEVRAHLESRGEAATFGFTGHSLGGSLALLINHMLLVRGEVQLSSLLPVIMFGAPSVMCGGDELLHRLGAPRSHVQAITMDQDIVPRAFSCNYPDQIADILKKH
;
A
#
# COMPACT_ATOMS: atom_id res chain seq x y z
N MET A 1 -11.70 -11.10 -6.05
CA MET A 1 -11.49 -10.18 -4.92
C MET A 1 -12.65 -9.22 -4.69
N LEU A 2 -13.10 -8.43 -5.69
CA LEU A 2 -14.20 -7.47 -5.45
C LEU A 2 -15.54 -8.14 -5.06
N PRO A 3 -15.98 -9.25 -5.70
CA PRO A 3 -17.17 -9.96 -5.26
C PRO A 3 -17.10 -10.43 -3.80
N GLU A 4 -15.93 -10.88 -3.35
CA GLU A 4 -15.68 -11.37 -2.01
C GLU A 4 -15.69 -10.23 -0.98
N VAL A 5 -15.18 -9.05 -1.35
CA VAL A 5 -15.30 -7.82 -0.54
C VAL A 5 -16.77 -7.44 -0.37
N ARG A 6 -17.55 -7.42 -1.45
CA ARG A 6 -18.98 -7.08 -1.40
C ARG A 6 -19.78 -8.09 -0.58
N ALA A 7 -19.54 -9.38 -0.77
CA ALA A 7 -20.17 -10.43 0.04
C ALA A 7 -19.83 -10.30 1.54
N HIS A 8 -18.60 -9.88 1.87
CA HIS A 8 -18.21 -9.62 3.26
C HIS A 8 -18.95 -8.41 3.84
N LEU A 9 -19.08 -7.32 3.08
CA LEU A 9 -19.87 -6.16 3.48
C LEU A 9 -21.35 -6.51 3.69
N GLU A 10 -21.95 -7.26 2.77
CA GLU A 10 -23.34 -7.71 2.86
C GLU A 10 -23.57 -8.60 4.10
N SER A 11 -22.61 -9.45 4.45
CA SER A 11 -22.74 -10.36 5.59
C SER A 11 -22.42 -9.74 6.96
N ARG A 12 -21.63 -8.65 7.01
CA ARG A 12 -21.14 -8.06 8.28
C ARG A 12 -21.61 -6.63 8.52
N GLY A 13 -22.09 -5.92 7.49
CA GLY A 13 -22.52 -4.53 7.56
C GLY A 13 -21.42 -3.61 8.13
N GLU A 14 -21.78 -2.79 9.11
CA GLU A 14 -20.85 -1.85 9.77
C GLU A 14 -19.72 -2.54 10.55
N ALA A 15 -19.87 -3.82 10.90
CA ALA A 15 -18.82 -4.60 11.58
C ALA A 15 -17.81 -5.24 10.60
N ALA A 16 -17.94 -4.97 9.30
CA ALA A 16 -16.97 -5.42 8.30
C ALA A 16 -15.62 -4.72 8.52
N THR A 17 -14.55 -5.51 8.58
CA THR A 17 -13.19 -4.99 8.74
C THR A 17 -12.25 -5.67 7.76
N PHE A 18 -11.43 -4.89 7.06
CA PHE A 18 -10.49 -5.40 6.07
C PHE A 18 -9.04 -5.09 6.46
N GLY A 19 -8.24 -6.14 6.58
CA GLY A 19 -6.78 -6.05 6.71
C GLY A 19 -6.10 -6.38 5.39
N PHE A 20 -5.16 -5.54 4.98
CA PHE A 20 -4.34 -5.77 3.79
C PHE A 20 -2.87 -5.84 4.21
N THR A 21 -2.20 -6.89 3.79
CA THR A 21 -0.77 -7.09 4.05
C THR A 21 -0.12 -7.83 2.90
N GLY A 22 1.20 -7.78 2.84
CA GLY A 22 1.96 -8.54 1.88
C GLY A 22 3.46 -8.29 2.01
N HIS A 23 4.22 -9.21 1.43
CA HIS A 23 5.67 -9.13 1.35
C HIS A 23 6.11 -8.80 -0.09
N SER A 24 7.18 -8.04 -0.23
CA SER A 24 7.76 -7.67 -1.53
C SER A 24 6.68 -7.07 -2.45
N LEU A 25 6.56 -7.56 -3.69
CA LEU A 25 5.51 -7.15 -4.63
C LEU A 25 4.09 -7.26 -4.03
N GLY A 26 3.83 -8.28 -3.21
CA GLY A 26 2.55 -8.47 -2.56
C GLY A 26 2.20 -7.31 -1.61
N GLY A 27 3.19 -6.69 -0.96
CA GLY A 27 2.97 -5.54 -0.09
C GLY A 27 2.56 -4.29 -0.89
N SER A 28 3.18 -4.07 -2.04
CA SER A 28 2.80 -3.00 -2.96
C SER A 28 1.38 -3.20 -3.52
N LEU A 29 1.02 -4.44 -3.88
CA LEU A 29 -0.33 -4.78 -4.33
C LEU A 29 -1.36 -4.61 -3.20
N ALA A 30 -1.03 -5.01 -1.97
CA ALA A 30 -1.89 -4.81 -0.81
C ALA A 30 -2.24 -3.33 -0.61
N LEU A 31 -1.22 -2.44 -0.72
CA LEU A 31 -1.40 -1.00 -0.63
C LEU A 31 -2.27 -0.44 -1.77
N LEU A 32 -1.99 -0.84 -3.01
CA LEU A 32 -2.75 -0.38 -4.18
C LEU A 32 -4.20 -0.84 -4.12
N ILE A 33 -4.48 -2.10 -3.79
CA ILE A 33 -5.84 -2.63 -3.68
C ILE A 33 -6.61 -1.90 -2.56
N ASN A 34 -5.99 -1.68 -1.39
CA ASN A 34 -6.59 -0.93 -0.30
C ASN A 34 -7.06 0.47 -0.74
N HIS A 35 -6.18 1.22 -1.41
CA HIS A 35 -6.49 2.56 -1.91
C HIS A 35 -7.49 2.51 -3.07
N MET A 36 -7.40 1.54 -3.96
CA MET A 36 -8.32 1.37 -5.08
C MET A 36 -9.76 1.09 -4.61
N LEU A 37 -9.94 0.33 -3.54
CA LEU A 37 -11.25 0.09 -2.94
C LEU A 37 -11.80 1.36 -2.28
N LEU A 38 -10.95 2.10 -1.56
CA LEU A 38 -11.34 3.34 -0.90
C LEU A 38 -11.71 4.44 -1.91
N VAL A 39 -10.85 4.69 -2.91
CA VAL A 39 -11.06 5.73 -3.94
C VAL A 39 -12.29 5.44 -4.79
N ARG A 40 -12.62 4.17 -5.04
CA ARG A 40 -13.84 3.78 -5.76
C ARG A 40 -15.10 3.79 -4.90
N GLY A 41 -14.98 4.02 -3.59
CA GLY A 41 -16.11 3.98 -2.66
C GLY A 41 -16.67 2.57 -2.43
N GLU A 42 -15.89 1.52 -2.72
CA GLU A 42 -16.29 0.13 -2.46
C GLU A 42 -16.22 -0.21 -0.97
N VAL A 43 -15.40 0.52 -0.21
CA VAL A 43 -15.26 0.40 1.24
C VAL A 43 -15.11 1.79 1.86
N GLN A 44 -15.48 1.92 3.13
CA GLN A 44 -15.28 3.13 3.91
C GLN A 44 -13.93 3.06 4.66
N LEU A 45 -13.28 4.20 4.89
CA LEU A 45 -12.02 4.25 5.63
C LEU A 45 -12.13 3.63 7.03
N SER A 46 -13.28 3.81 7.71
CA SER A 46 -13.56 3.23 9.04
C SER A 46 -13.54 1.70 9.06
N SER A 47 -13.78 1.05 7.91
CA SER A 47 -13.72 -0.41 7.77
C SER A 47 -12.32 -0.94 7.43
N LEU A 48 -11.35 -0.06 7.19
CA LEU A 48 -10.00 -0.43 6.80
C LEU A 48 -9.06 -0.40 8.00
N LEU A 49 -8.40 -1.53 8.25
CA LEU A 49 -7.24 -1.58 9.14
C LEU A 49 -6.01 -1.00 8.42
N PRO A 50 -4.98 -0.56 9.18
CA PRO A 50 -3.71 -0.14 8.59
C PRO A 50 -3.12 -1.21 7.66
N VAL A 51 -2.59 -0.78 6.52
CA VAL A 51 -1.84 -1.64 5.60
C VAL A 51 -0.45 -1.86 6.17
N ILE A 52 -0.12 -3.12 6.45
CA ILE A 52 1.22 -3.50 6.94
C ILE A 52 1.92 -4.25 5.82
N MET A 53 3.04 -3.72 5.32
CA MET A 53 3.79 -4.30 4.22
C MET A 53 5.24 -4.55 4.62
N PHE A 54 5.82 -5.63 4.09
CA PHE A 54 7.17 -6.09 4.42
C PHE A 54 8.07 -6.08 3.18
N GLY A 55 9.19 -5.36 3.22
CA GLY A 55 10.16 -5.34 2.12
C GLY A 55 9.56 -4.92 0.77
N ALA A 56 8.51 -4.11 0.77
CA ALA A 56 7.75 -3.81 -0.45
C ALA A 56 8.34 -2.62 -1.21
N PRO A 57 8.44 -2.68 -2.55
CA PRO A 57 8.94 -1.58 -3.35
C PRO A 57 8.00 -0.37 -3.33
N SER A 58 8.56 0.81 -3.61
CA SER A 58 7.79 2.05 -3.70
C SER A 58 6.84 2.01 -4.89
N VAL A 59 5.56 2.34 -4.68
CA VAL A 59 4.54 2.43 -5.75
C VAL A 59 3.86 3.78 -5.84
N MET A 60 4.21 4.70 -4.94
CA MET A 60 3.69 6.05 -4.89
C MET A 60 4.82 7.04 -4.62
N CYS A 61 4.64 8.26 -5.11
CA CYS A 61 5.51 9.39 -4.86
C CYS A 61 4.68 10.57 -4.32
N GLY A 62 5.33 11.55 -3.70
CA GLY A 62 4.64 12.68 -3.06
C GLY A 62 4.38 12.50 -1.55
N GLY A 63 5.02 11.50 -0.91
CA GLY A 63 4.92 11.30 0.53
C GLY A 63 3.52 10.87 0.97
N ASP A 64 2.97 11.56 1.97
CA ASP A 64 1.66 11.26 2.56
C ASP A 64 0.50 12.09 1.96
N GLU A 65 0.73 12.84 0.89
CA GLU A 65 -0.27 13.72 0.29
C GLU A 65 -1.56 12.97 -0.09
N LEU A 66 -1.43 11.78 -0.67
CA LEU A 66 -2.59 10.96 -1.01
C LEU A 66 -3.38 10.54 0.25
N LEU A 67 -2.68 10.14 1.32
CA LEU A 67 -3.33 9.76 2.59
C LEU A 67 -4.12 10.95 3.15
N HIS A 68 -3.52 12.14 3.12
CA HIS A 68 -4.19 13.37 3.55
C HIS A 68 -5.47 13.65 2.75
N ARG A 69 -5.41 13.54 1.42
CA ARG A 69 -6.58 13.70 0.54
C ARG A 69 -7.68 12.65 0.79
N LEU A 70 -7.30 11.46 1.21
CA LEU A 70 -8.22 10.37 1.56
C LEU A 70 -8.74 10.44 3.01
N GLY A 71 -8.30 11.44 3.79
CA GLY A 71 -8.63 11.55 5.22
C GLY A 71 -7.98 10.48 6.08
N ALA A 72 -7.00 9.73 5.56
CA ALA A 72 -6.30 8.67 6.27
C ALA A 72 -5.11 9.24 7.06
N PRO A 73 -4.87 8.75 8.30
CA PRO A 73 -3.69 9.14 9.05
C PRO A 73 -2.42 8.54 8.42
N ARG A 74 -1.26 9.16 8.67
CA ARG A 74 0.04 8.61 8.23
C ARG A 74 0.27 7.17 8.72
N SER A 75 -0.23 6.84 9.90
CA SER A 75 -0.14 5.50 10.50
C SER A 75 -0.97 4.42 9.77
N HIS A 76 -1.81 4.81 8.80
CA HIS A 76 -2.58 3.89 7.97
C HIS A 76 -1.72 3.02 7.06
N VAL A 77 -0.47 3.44 6.77
CA VAL A 77 0.48 2.67 5.98
C VAL A 77 1.75 2.45 6.78
N GLN A 78 2.12 1.19 6.98
CA GLN A 78 3.31 0.79 7.74
C GLN A 78 4.19 -0.09 6.87
N ALA A 79 5.38 0.42 6.53
CA ALA A 79 6.36 -0.25 5.71
C ALA A 79 7.50 -0.78 6.57
N ILE A 80 7.54 -2.08 6.78
CA ILE A 80 8.58 -2.77 7.55
C ILE A 80 9.69 -3.19 6.58
N THR A 81 10.91 -2.72 6.81
CA THR A 81 12.07 -2.99 5.97
C THR A 81 13.15 -3.65 6.82
N MET A 82 13.75 -4.73 6.31
CA MET A 82 14.90 -5.36 6.96
C MET A 82 16.20 -4.67 6.57
N ASP A 83 17.22 -4.80 7.41
CA ASP A 83 18.55 -4.32 7.08
C ASP A 83 19.04 -4.94 5.76
N GLN A 84 19.70 -4.12 4.93
CA GLN A 84 20.23 -4.50 3.61
C GLN A 84 19.20 -5.00 2.58
N ASP A 85 17.90 -4.87 2.85
CA ASP A 85 16.87 -5.14 1.85
C ASP A 85 16.83 -4.01 0.80
N ILE A 86 17.16 -4.34 -0.44
CA ILE A 86 17.16 -3.39 -1.55
C ILE A 86 15.76 -3.14 -2.12
N VAL A 87 14.81 -4.05 -1.89
CA VAL A 87 13.50 -4.02 -2.56
C VAL A 87 12.73 -2.73 -2.27
N PRO A 88 12.68 -2.19 -1.03
CA PRO A 88 12.01 -0.91 -0.75
C PRO A 88 12.55 0.29 -1.50
N ARG A 89 13.82 0.23 -1.96
CA ARG A 89 14.45 1.29 -2.76
C ARG A 89 14.05 1.23 -4.23
N ALA A 90 13.59 0.08 -4.72
CA ALA A 90 13.15 -0.04 -6.11
C ALA A 90 11.97 0.91 -6.39
N PHE A 91 12.02 1.59 -7.54
CA PHE A 91 11.03 2.56 -8.01
C PHE A 91 10.77 3.74 -7.06
N SER A 92 11.65 3.97 -6.08
CA SER A 92 11.57 5.14 -5.21
C SER A 92 11.83 6.41 -6.03
N CYS A 93 11.02 7.45 -5.82
CA CYS A 93 11.27 8.76 -6.43
C CYS A 93 12.54 9.45 -5.89
N ASN A 94 13.13 8.94 -4.80
CA ASN A 94 14.39 9.43 -4.24
C ASN A 94 15.56 8.49 -4.55
N TYR A 95 15.51 7.74 -5.65
CA TYR A 95 16.62 6.89 -6.07
C TYR A 95 17.74 7.75 -6.69
N PRO A 96 18.96 7.77 -6.14
CA PRO A 96 20.03 8.61 -6.67
C PRO A 96 20.41 8.20 -8.11
N ASP A 97 20.49 9.18 -9.01
CA ASP A 97 20.80 8.95 -10.44
C ASP A 97 22.09 8.15 -10.65
N GLN A 98 23.10 8.41 -9.82
CA GLN A 98 24.39 7.70 -9.85
C GLN A 98 24.23 6.18 -9.68
N ILE A 99 23.26 5.73 -8.87
CA ILE A 99 22.99 4.31 -8.66
C ILE A 99 22.10 3.76 -9.80
N ALA A 100 21.15 4.56 -10.29
CA ALA A 100 20.29 4.16 -11.42
C ALA A 100 21.12 3.87 -12.68
N ASP A 101 22.15 4.68 -12.94
CA ASP A 101 23.01 4.53 -14.11
C ASP A 101 23.94 3.31 -14.04
N ILE A 102 24.27 2.83 -12.84
CA ILE A 102 24.98 1.56 -12.65
C ILE A 102 24.08 0.39 -13.04
N LEU A 103 22.80 0.43 -12.66
CA LEU A 103 21.84 -0.63 -12.96
C LEU A 103 21.43 -0.70 -14.44
N LYS A 104 21.48 0.42 -15.18
CA LYS A 104 21.18 0.47 -16.62
C LYS A 104 22.28 -0.09 -17.52
N LYS A 105 23.49 -0.27 -16.99
CA LYS A 105 24.69 -0.69 -17.76
C LYS A 105 24.93 -2.21 -17.76
N HIS A 106 24.01 -2.98 -17.19
CA HIS A 106 23.97 -4.45 -17.22
C HIS A 106 22.58 -4.92 -17.68
#